data_AF-A0A0H5A4B7-F1
#
_entry.id   AF-A0A0H5A4B7-F1
#
_cell.length_a   1.000
_cell.length_b   1.000
_cell.length_c   1.000
_cell.angle_alpha   90.00
_cell.angle_beta   90.00
_cell.angle_gamma   90.00
#
_symmetry.space_group_name_H-M   'P 1'
#
loop_
_entity.id
_entity.type
_entity.pdbx_description
1 polymer ?
#
loop_
_entity_poly.entity_id
_entity_poly.type
_entity_poly.pdbx_seq_one_letter_code
_entity_poly.pdbx_strand_id
1 'polypeptide(L)'
;MTTPQTLDRHSIAALGRDLSAFLSKTLSDCSELMTRTRTQITQIDGMKLRDGDAERNAALLATKTCVEHSQLQYKERKKRYGLGWVLSPVNTRKASRQLDEAKAKHAEAILAYDEPSTTALRDGQIALHNQRVTEQREEQVALKAKLHKLTHAHSSLSAFLKDATDALTAACGEGWLAADFGAHLVCIDSSIRQGSVALANKHLAQLVFQKRPDDAVYARLQNQALEMRKRAYSAHYGVPVTGSFPAIVEASAKLAAANMKGACADQLLSGLHSSDQWQLLTRLAASPENLSIDVLWCIYWGMFRCQQKMADVLDSVVSMEDPLNGRFSQCVEDGLTGWASRQIPLFGYPMSQSYLGMLQLANTPEETRVGADIGVIIALNIGGLVCRKAVLLQAKRAKDWEADIGSRKGQLPKLSKLPRGGYYLFYHESPELRFDSPVPTVSSAQALQQLILAANKDPKATSLKLDVRGSGWDWASFISFGLCDAASEIGEPFDTVDDAMRILGSGETGELPLRLYLLAIEDEPFTLELKQRLRHQYRRPEPQQDRSVSKSSKKDLGREGAELEL
;
A
#
# COMPACT_ATOMS: atom_id res chain seq x y z
N MET A 1 -0.13 -18.60 -27.62
CA MET A 1 -0.15 -17.69 -26.45
C MET A 1 -0.54 -16.33 -26.96
N THR A 2 -1.81 -15.96 -26.82
CA THR A 2 -2.32 -14.62 -27.16
C THR A 2 -1.86 -13.67 -26.07
N THR A 3 -1.05 -12.68 -26.42
CA THR A 3 -0.74 -11.54 -25.56
C THR A 3 -2.05 -10.91 -25.09
N PRO A 4 -2.34 -10.85 -23.78
CA PRO A 4 -3.52 -10.14 -23.31
C PRO A 4 -3.41 -8.69 -23.76
N GLN A 5 -4.46 -8.16 -24.40
CA GLN A 5 -4.54 -6.74 -24.74
C GLN A 5 -4.43 -5.94 -23.44
N THR A 6 -3.29 -5.27 -23.25
CA THR A 6 -3.08 -4.34 -22.15
C THR A 6 -3.97 -3.13 -22.37
N LEU A 7 -5.01 -3.00 -21.55
CA LEU A 7 -5.84 -1.79 -21.52
C LEU A 7 -4.99 -0.60 -21.09
N ASP A 8 -5.15 0.54 -21.75
CA ASP A 8 -4.54 1.79 -21.28
C ASP A 8 -5.16 2.25 -19.95
N ARG A 9 -4.49 3.19 -19.28
CA ARG A 9 -4.90 3.63 -17.94
C ARG A 9 -6.27 4.32 -17.94
N HIS A 10 -6.61 5.03 -19.01
CA HIS A 10 -7.91 5.70 -19.14
C HIS A 10 -9.06 4.69 -19.26
N SER A 11 -8.84 3.61 -20.00
CA SER A 11 -9.80 2.52 -20.18
C SER A 11 -10.01 1.76 -18.88
N ILE A 12 -8.93 1.49 -18.12
CA ILE A 12 -9.03 0.88 -16.78
C ILE A 12 -9.84 1.76 -15.83
N ALA A 13 -9.57 3.07 -15.82
CA ALA A 13 -10.30 4.01 -14.96
C ALA A 13 -11.78 4.14 -15.36
N ALA A 14 -12.11 4.15 -16.66
CA ALA A 14 -13.48 4.14 -17.13
C ALA A 14 -14.22 2.88 -16.69
N LEU A 15 -13.63 1.70 -16.91
CA LEU A 15 -14.18 0.42 -16.49
C LEU A 15 -14.38 0.34 -14.97
N GLY A 16 -13.42 0.82 -14.18
CA GLY A 16 -13.53 0.87 -12.73
C GLY A 16 -14.71 1.72 -12.25
N ARG A 17 -14.92 2.91 -12.85
CA ARG A 17 -16.07 3.78 -12.56
C ARG A 17 -17.39 3.13 -12.96
N ASP A 18 -17.45 2.55 -14.16
CA ASP A 18 -18.66 1.92 -14.68
C ASP A 18 -19.08 0.71 -13.84
N LEU A 19 -18.10 -0.12 -13.45
CA LEU A 19 -18.33 -1.27 -12.56
C LEU A 19 -18.78 -0.81 -11.17
N SER A 20 -18.14 0.20 -10.59
CA SER A 20 -18.54 0.77 -9.30
C SER A 20 -19.99 1.28 -9.32
N ALA A 21 -20.34 2.07 -10.35
CA ALA A 21 -21.70 2.56 -10.54
C ALA A 21 -22.72 1.43 -10.75
N PHE A 22 -22.37 0.40 -11.53
CA PHE A 22 -23.20 -0.76 -11.75
C PHE A 22 -23.48 -1.53 -10.44
N LEU A 23 -22.45 -1.76 -9.62
CA LEU A 23 -22.58 -2.44 -8.33
C LEU A 23 -23.47 -1.65 -7.36
N SER A 24 -23.24 -0.34 -7.22
CA SER A 24 -24.07 0.52 -6.37
C SER A 24 -25.54 0.54 -6.81
N LYS A 25 -25.80 0.65 -8.11
CA LYS A 25 -27.16 0.61 -8.65
C LYS A 25 -27.82 -0.75 -8.40
N THR A 26 -27.12 -1.84 -8.68
CA THR A 26 -27.65 -3.20 -8.50
C THR A 26 -27.97 -3.49 -7.03
N LEU A 27 -27.15 -3.02 -6.09
CA LEU A 27 -27.43 -3.13 -4.66
C LEU A 27 -28.65 -2.31 -4.23
N SER A 28 -28.80 -1.09 -4.77
CA SER A 28 -29.96 -0.25 -4.52
C SER A 28 -31.25 -0.90 -5.05
N ASP A 29 -31.25 -1.36 -6.30
CA ASP A 29 -32.39 -2.02 -6.95
C ASP A 29 -32.78 -3.31 -6.20
N CYS A 30 -31.79 -4.09 -5.75
CA CYS A 30 -32.00 -5.29 -4.95
C CYS A 30 -32.63 -4.94 -3.59
N SER A 31 -32.13 -3.90 -2.91
CA SER A 31 -32.70 -3.41 -1.64
C SER A 31 -34.15 -2.95 -1.77
N GLU A 32 -34.48 -2.28 -2.87
CA GLU A 32 -35.85 -1.85 -3.15
C GLU A 32 -36.77 -3.06 -3.39
N LEU A 33 -36.33 -4.03 -4.20
CA LEU A 33 -37.07 -5.27 -4.46
C LEU A 33 -37.28 -6.10 -3.20
N MET A 34 -36.28 -6.17 -2.32
CA MET A 34 -36.40 -6.82 -1.01
C MET A 34 -37.46 -6.13 -0.15
N THR A 35 -37.45 -4.79 -0.09
CA THR A 35 -38.45 -4.01 0.65
C THR A 35 -39.85 -4.25 0.09
N ARG A 36 -40.06 -4.15 -1.23
CA ARG A 36 -41.35 -4.42 -1.88
C ARG A 36 -41.85 -5.83 -1.59
N THR A 37 -40.97 -6.84 -1.69
CA THR A 37 -41.33 -8.24 -1.45
C THR A 37 -41.68 -8.48 0.02
N ARG A 38 -40.97 -7.85 0.97
CA ARG A 38 -41.33 -7.88 2.41
C ARG A 38 -42.70 -7.27 2.64
N THR A 39 -42.98 -6.10 2.07
CA THR A 39 -44.28 -5.44 2.19
C THR A 39 -45.41 -6.33 1.67
N GLN A 40 -45.24 -7.00 0.53
CA GLN A 40 -46.24 -7.94 0.01
C GLN A 40 -46.45 -9.13 0.95
N ILE A 41 -45.38 -9.72 1.48
CA ILE A 41 -45.49 -10.82 2.46
C ILE A 41 -46.27 -10.36 3.70
N THR A 42 -45.96 -9.18 4.24
CA THR A 42 -46.65 -8.60 5.40
C THR A 42 -48.13 -8.29 5.10
N GLN A 43 -48.45 -7.83 3.89
CA GLN A 43 -49.84 -7.61 3.47
C GLN A 43 -50.62 -8.93 3.46
N ILE A 44 -50.04 -10.00 2.93
CA ILE A 44 -50.66 -11.34 2.90
C ILE A 44 -50.80 -11.90 4.33
N ASP A 45 -49.79 -11.73 5.19
CA ASP A 45 -49.85 -12.14 6.61
C ASP A 45 -50.99 -11.43 7.37
N GLY A 46 -51.31 -10.19 6.97
CA GLY A 46 -52.42 -9.42 7.51
C GLY A 46 -53.82 -9.88 7.05
N MET A 47 -53.92 -10.71 6.00
CA MET A 47 -55.19 -11.17 5.47
C MET A 47 -55.82 -12.24 6.38
N LYS A 48 -57.04 -11.97 6.84
CA LYS A 48 -57.85 -12.90 7.64
C LYS A 48 -58.92 -13.57 6.80
N LEU A 49 -59.14 -14.86 7.06
CA LEU A 49 -60.31 -15.56 6.55
C LEU A 49 -61.57 -14.99 7.20
N ARG A 50 -62.63 -14.87 6.41
CA ARG A 50 -63.96 -14.51 6.87
C ARG A 50 -64.67 -15.76 7.36
N ASP A 51 -65.35 -15.64 8.50
CA ASP A 51 -66.12 -16.70 9.12
C ASP A 51 -67.58 -16.27 9.21
N GLY A 52 -68.47 -17.07 8.61
CA GLY A 52 -69.90 -16.77 8.55
C GLY A 52 -70.53 -16.68 9.94
N ASP A 53 -70.09 -17.51 10.88
CA ASP A 53 -70.60 -17.49 12.26
C ASP A 53 -70.13 -16.25 13.00
N ALA A 54 -68.87 -15.85 12.84
CA ALA A 54 -68.35 -14.61 13.41
C ALA A 54 -69.06 -13.37 12.86
N GLU A 55 -69.30 -13.30 11.55
CA GLU A 55 -70.05 -12.20 10.92
C GLU A 55 -71.50 -12.15 11.37
N ARG A 56 -72.14 -13.32 11.47
CA ARG A 56 -73.50 -13.45 12.01
C ARG A 56 -73.59 -12.96 13.44
N ASN A 57 -72.67 -13.42 14.29
CA ASN A 57 -72.61 -12.99 15.68
C ASN A 57 -72.34 -11.48 15.82
N ALA A 58 -71.49 -10.90 14.97
CA ALA A 58 -71.21 -9.47 14.95
C ALA A 58 -72.43 -8.65 14.49
N ALA A 59 -73.10 -9.07 13.41
CA ALA A 59 -74.29 -8.41 12.89
C ALA A 59 -75.46 -8.45 13.87
N LEU A 60 -75.61 -9.57 14.60
CA LEU A 60 -76.66 -9.75 15.60
C LEU A 60 -76.28 -9.23 17.00
N LEU A 61 -75.04 -8.76 17.20
CA LEU A 61 -74.53 -8.40 18.52
C LEU A 61 -75.38 -7.32 19.19
N ALA A 62 -75.72 -6.25 18.48
CA ALA A 62 -76.46 -5.13 19.04
C ALA A 62 -77.86 -5.54 19.51
N THR A 63 -78.58 -6.36 18.72
CA THR A 63 -79.92 -6.84 19.09
C THR A 63 -79.84 -7.88 20.20
N LYS A 64 -78.83 -8.76 20.17
CA LYS A 64 -78.55 -9.73 21.23
C LYS A 64 -78.22 -9.05 22.57
N THR A 65 -77.33 -8.07 22.58
CA THR A 65 -76.99 -7.28 23.78
C THR A 65 -78.22 -6.51 24.30
N CYS A 66 -79.09 -6.02 23.42
CA CYS A 66 -80.34 -5.37 23.82
C CYS A 66 -81.30 -6.36 24.51
N VAL A 67 -81.41 -7.60 24.02
CA VAL A 67 -82.15 -8.69 24.68
C VAL A 67 -81.54 -9.03 26.03
N GLU A 68 -80.21 -9.23 26.10
CA GLU A 68 -79.50 -9.56 27.34
C GLU A 68 -79.67 -8.47 28.40
N HIS A 69 -79.55 -7.19 28.00
CA HIS A 69 -79.75 -6.04 28.89
C HIS A 69 -81.19 -5.95 29.38
N SER A 70 -82.17 -6.10 28.48
CA SER A 70 -83.60 -6.09 28.84
C SER A 70 -83.96 -7.28 29.74
N GLN A 71 -83.30 -8.42 29.55
CA GLN A 71 -83.50 -9.62 30.35
C GLN A 71 -82.89 -9.48 31.75
N LEU A 72 -81.73 -8.83 31.88
CA LEU A 72 -81.13 -8.46 33.16
C LEU A 72 -82.03 -7.47 33.91
N GLN A 73 -82.49 -6.40 33.28
CA GLN A 73 -83.41 -5.43 33.89
C GLN A 73 -84.71 -6.09 34.37
N TYR A 74 -85.27 -7.00 33.58
CA TYR A 74 -86.44 -7.78 33.97
C TYR A 74 -86.16 -8.70 35.17
N LYS A 75 -85.03 -9.44 35.17
CA LYS A 75 -84.63 -10.32 36.27
C LYS A 75 -84.32 -9.55 37.56
N GLU A 76 -83.67 -8.40 37.48
CA GLU A 76 -83.40 -7.53 38.63
C GLU A 76 -84.69 -6.98 39.25
N ARG A 77 -85.63 -6.50 38.43
CA ARG A 77 -86.95 -6.06 38.91
C ARG A 77 -87.76 -7.21 39.51
N LYS A 78 -87.52 -8.45 39.06
CA LYS A 78 -88.10 -9.66 39.63
C LYS A 78 -87.41 -10.13 40.93
N LYS A 79 -86.10 -9.90 41.11
CA LYS A 79 -85.31 -10.32 42.30
C LYS A 79 -85.30 -9.30 43.44
N ARG A 80 -85.22 -8.00 43.14
CA ARG A 80 -85.14 -6.91 44.15
C ARG A 80 -86.38 -6.82 45.03
N TYR A 81 -87.46 -7.44 44.58
CA TYR A 81 -88.70 -7.65 45.31
C TYR A 81 -88.99 -9.14 45.20
N GLY A 82 -88.80 -9.95 46.25
CA GLY A 82 -89.02 -11.40 46.21
C GLY A 82 -90.40 -11.85 45.69
N LEU A 83 -91.31 -10.89 45.50
CA LEU A 83 -92.60 -10.93 44.79
C LEU A 83 -92.79 -9.67 43.89
N GLY A 84 -91.86 -9.35 42.99
CA GLY A 84 -91.84 -8.09 42.21
C GLY A 84 -93.01 -7.79 41.25
N TRP A 85 -93.92 -8.74 41.11
CA TRP A 85 -95.16 -8.71 40.36
C TRP A 85 -96.31 -8.23 41.27
N VAL A 86 -96.12 -8.25 42.59
CA VAL A 86 -97.04 -7.75 43.62
C VAL A 86 -96.66 -6.34 44.08
N LEU A 87 -95.35 -6.02 44.18
CA LEU A 87 -94.88 -4.74 44.74
C LEU A 87 -94.57 -3.64 43.69
N SER A 88 -94.33 -3.97 42.41
CA SER A 88 -94.21 -2.96 41.33
C SER A 88 -94.78 -3.44 39.98
N PRO A 89 -96.09 -3.78 39.92
CA PRO A 89 -96.70 -4.43 38.76
C PRO A 89 -96.56 -3.65 37.45
N VAL A 90 -96.63 -2.32 37.50
CA VAL A 90 -96.47 -1.45 36.32
C VAL A 90 -95.03 -1.49 35.79
N ASN A 91 -94.04 -1.45 36.67
CA ASN A 91 -92.62 -1.44 36.30
C ASN A 91 -92.14 -2.81 35.80
N THR A 92 -92.67 -3.89 36.36
CA THR A 92 -92.39 -5.27 35.92
C THR A 92 -93.09 -5.58 34.60
N ARG A 93 -94.33 -5.12 34.38
CA ARG A 93 -95.02 -5.23 33.07
C ARG A 93 -94.33 -4.41 31.99
N LYS A 94 -93.88 -3.19 32.30
CA LYS A 94 -93.11 -2.35 31.35
C LYS A 94 -91.79 -3.02 30.95
N ALA A 95 -91.06 -3.59 31.92
CA ALA A 95 -89.83 -4.34 31.64
C ALA A 95 -90.08 -5.65 30.87
N SER A 96 -91.21 -6.33 31.10
CA SER A 96 -91.62 -7.49 30.30
C SER A 96 -91.93 -7.09 28.86
N ARG A 97 -92.72 -6.03 28.64
CA ARG A 97 -92.99 -5.51 27.28
C ARG A 97 -91.71 -5.11 26.55
N GLN A 98 -90.78 -4.46 27.24
CA GLN A 98 -89.47 -4.10 26.68
C GLN A 98 -88.64 -5.35 26.33
N LEU A 99 -88.67 -6.39 27.16
CA LEU A 99 -88.02 -7.67 26.85
C LEU A 99 -88.68 -8.37 25.66
N ASP A 100 -90.00 -8.36 25.58
CA ASP A 100 -90.76 -8.99 24.48
C ASP A 100 -90.55 -8.23 23.16
N GLU A 101 -90.54 -6.90 23.19
CA GLU A 101 -90.16 -6.05 22.05
C GLU A 101 -88.70 -6.28 21.62
N ALA A 102 -87.76 -6.38 22.57
CA ALA A 102 -86.36 -6.67 22.25
C ALA A 102 -86.19 -8.07 21.63
N LYS A 103 -86.91 -9.08 22.13
CA LYS A 103 -86.93 -10.44 21.57
C LYS A 103 -87.55 -10.46 20.18
N ALA A 104 -88.66 -9.76 19.96
CA ALA A 104 -89.31 -9.67 18.66
C ALA A 104 -88.38 -9.01 17.63
N LYS A 105 -87.73 -7.90 17.99
CA LYS A 105 -86.72 -7.24 17.13
C LYS A 105 -85.51 -8.12 16.85
N HIS A 106 -85.05 -8.90 17.82
CA HIS A 106 -83.95 -9.84 17.60
C HIS A 106 -84.36 -11.00 16.69
N ALA A 107 -85.57 -11.53 16.84
CA ALA A 107 -86.10 -12.57 15.95
C ALA A 107 -86.31 -12.06 14.52
N GLU A 108 -86.81 -10.84 14.36
CA GLU A 108 -86.92 -10.16 13.06
C GLU A 108 -85.54 -9.93 12.42
N ALA A 109 -84.55 -9.48 13.21
CA ALA A 109 -83.17 -9.34 12.75
C ALA A 109 -82.53 -10.68 12.35
N ILE A 110 -82.81 -11.77 13.06
CA ILE A 110 -82.39 -13.12 12.68
C ILE A 110 -83.01 -13.51 11.34
N LEU A 111 -84.33 -13.37 11.19
CA LEU A 111 -85.04 -13.73 9.95
C LEU A 111 -84.52 -12.93 8.75
N ALA A 112 -84.32 -11.62 8.92
CA ALA A 112 -83.77 -10.77 7.87
C ALA A 112 -82.32 -11.12 7.52
N TYR A 113 -81.50 -11.49 8.51
CA TYR A 113 -80.10 -11.86 8.31
C TYR A 113 -79.93 -13.26 7.69
N ASP A 114 -80.83 -14.19 8.01
CA ASP A 114 -80.86 -15.57 7.54
C ASP A 114 -81.78 -15.76 6.31
N GLU A 115 -82.29 -14.67 5.72
CA GLU A 115 -83.07 -14.69 4.47
C GLU A 115 -82.30 -15.45 3.38
N PRO A 116 -82.91 -16.41 2.65
CA PRO A 116 -82.17 -17.33 1.78
C PRO A 116 -81.34 -16.65 0.69
N SER A 117 -81.89 -15.59 0.07
CA SER A 117 -81.22 -14.83 -1.00
C SER A 117 -80.03 -14.03 -0.47
N THR A 118 -80.18 -13.39 0.69
CA THR A 118 -79.13 -12.62 1.38
C THR A 118 -78.02 -13.55 1.89
N THR A 119 -78.39 -14.71 2.42
CA THR A 119 -77.45 -15.73 2.91
C THR A 119 -76.62 -16.31 1.76
N ALA A 120 -77.25 -16.72 0.65
CA ALA A 120 -76.52 -17.24 -0.50
C ALA A 120 -75.54 -16.22 -1.10
N LEU A 121 -75.92 -14.94 -1.17
CA LEU A 121 -75.04 -13.87 -1.61
C LEU A 121 -73.83 -13.69 -0.67
N ARG A 122 -74.09 -13.65 0.64
CA ARG A 122 -73.04 -13.50 1.66
C ARG A 122 -72.08 -14.68 1.66
N ASP A 123 -72.59 -15.90 1.65
CA ASP A 123 -71.79 -17.12 1.64
C ASP A 123 -70.94 -17.18 0.36
N GLY A 124 -71.49 -16.76 -0.79
CA GLY A 124 -70.73 -16.58 -2.02
C GLY A 124 -69.61 -15.55 -1.90
N GLN A 125 -69.85 -14.40 -1.24
CA GLN A 125 -68.83 -13.39 -0.97
C GLN A 125 -67.74 -13.88 0.01
N ILE A 126 -68.12 -14.61 1.05
CA ILE A 126 -67.19 -15.20 2.03
C ILE A 126 -66.32 -16.25 1.34
N ALA A 127 -66.93 -17.15 0.56
CA ALA A 127 -66.21 -18.18 -0.19
C ALA A 127 -65.21 -17.55 -1.17
N LEU A 128 -65.63 -16.55 -1.95
CA LEU A 128 -64.77 -15.85 -2.90
C LEU A 128 -63.61 -15.10 -2.22
N HIS A 129 -63.87 -14.45 -1.07
CA HIS A 129 -62.82 -13.83 -0.26
C HIS A 129 -61.84 -14.86 0.28
N ASN A 130 -62.34 -15.95 0.88
CA ASN A 130 -61.50 -16.98 1.48
C ASN A 130 -60.66 -17.72 0.43
N GLN A 131 -61.21 -17.96 -0.75
CA GLN A 131 -60.47 -18.49 -1.89
C GLN A 131 -59.33 -17.55 -2.27
N ARG A 132 -59.60 -16.24 -2.43
CA ARG A 132 -58.56 -15.25 -2.75
C ARG A 132 -57.48 -15.15 -1.68
N VAL A 133 -57.83 -15.24 -0.39
CA VAL A 133 -56.86 -15.28 0.71
C VAL A 133 -55.98 -16.53 0.61
N THR A 134 -56.55 -17.66 0.22
CA THR A 134 -55.82 -18.94 0.07
C THR A 134 -54.85 -18.86 -1.10
N GLU A 135 -55.29 -18.41 -2.26
CA GLU A 135 -54.45 -18.18 -3.46
C GLU A 135 -53.28 -17.23 -3.14
N GLN A 136 -53.54 -16.13 -2.43
CA GLN A 136 -52.49 -15.20 -1.99
C GLN A 136 -51.49 -15.83 -1.01
N ARG A 137 -51.95 -16.72 -0.12
CA ARG A 137 -51.06 -17.46 0.80
C ARG A 137 -50.19 -18.48 0.07
N GLU A 138 -50.67 -19.08 -1.01
CA GLU A 138 -49.86 -19.94 -1.87
C GLU A 138 -48.77 -19.13 -2.59
N GLU A 139 -49.12 -17.96 -3.14
CA GLU A 139 -48.14 -17.01 -3.72
C GLU A 139 -47.08 -16.56 -2.69
N GLN A 140 -47.44 -16.49 -1.42
CA GLN A 140 -46.53 -16.11 -0.34
C GLN A 140 -45.30 -17.04 -0.25
N VAL A 141 -45.46 -18.34 -0.53
CA VAL A 141 -44.34 -19.29 -0.53
C VAL A 141 -43.32 -18.91 -1.59
N ALA A 142 -43.79 -18.55 -2.79
CA ALA A 142 -42.94 -18.07 -3.88
C ALA A 142 -42.26 -16.73 -3.53
N LEU A 143 -43.00 -15.80 -2.89
CA LEU A 143 -42.44 -14.53 -2.43
C LEU A 143 -41.37 -14.72 -1.35
N LYS A 144 -41.58 -15.61 -0.37
CA LYS A 144 -40.59 -15.95 0.67
C LYS A 144 -39.33 -16.56 0.06
N ALA A 145 -39.48 -17.48 -0.90
CA ALA A 145 -38.35 -18.05 -1.64
C ALA A 145 -37.58 -16.99 -2.46
N LYS A 146 -38.31 -16.07 -3.11
CA LYS A 146 -37.72 -14.93 -3.83
C LYS A 146 -36.97 -13.99 -2.89
N LEU A 147 -37.55 -13.65 -1.74
CA LEU A 147 -36.90 -12.80 -0.73
C LEU A 147 -35.60 -13.44 -0.21
N HIS A 148 -35.60 -14.75 0.01
CA HIS A 148 -34.40 -15.47 0.43
C HIS A 148 -33.30 -15.38 -0.64
N LYS A 149 -33.63 -15.61 -1.92
CA LYS A 149 -32.69 -15.44 -3.04
C LYS A 149 -32.14 -14.01 -3.14
N LEU A 150 -33.01 -13.01 -3.03
CA LEU A 150 -32.60 -11.59 -3.05
C LEU A 150 -31.67 -11.25 -1.88
N THR A 151 -31.99 -11.74 -0.67
CA THR A 151 -31.15 -11.53 0.53
C THR A 151 -29.76 -12.12 0.35
N HIS A 152 -29.67 -13.34 -0.19
CA HIS A 152 -28.38 -13.98 -0.48
C HIS A 152 -27.58 -13.21 -1.54
N ALA A 153 -28.23 -12.79 -2.63
CA ALA A 153 -27.60 -12.01 -3.69
C ALA A 153 -27.09 -10.66 -3.17
N HIS A 154 -27.91 -9.94 -2.39
CA HIS A 154 -27.52 -8.68 -1.75
C HIS A 154 -26.31 -8.85 -0.84
N SER A 155 -26.32 -9.87 0.03
CA SER A 155 -25.21 -10.16 0.92
C SER A 155 -23.92 -10.47 0.16
N SER A 156 -24.01 -11.27 -0.91
CA SER A 156 -22.85 -11.66 -1.72
C SER A 156 -22.26 -10.46 -2.48
N LEU A 157 -23.10 -9.64 -3.11
CA LEU A 157 -22.68 -8.43 -3.82
C LEU A 157 -22.12 -7.36 -2.87
N SER A 158 -22.72 -7.20 -1.70
CA SER A 158 -22.25 -6.23 -0.70
C SER A 158 -20.88 -6.64 -0.14
N ALA A 159 -20.66 -7.93 0.11
CA ALA A 159 -19.34 -8.44 0.51
C ALA A 159 -18.30 -8.22 -0.61
N PHE A 160 -18.66 -8.58 -1.84
CA PHE A 160 -17.79 -8.34 -3.00
C PHE A 160 -17.40 -6.87 -3.16
N LEU A 161 -18.36 -5.94 -3.10
CA LEU A 161 -18.09 -4.50 -3.24
C LEU A 161 -17.13 -4.01 -2.15
N LYS A 162 -17.32 -4.49 -0.91
CA LYS A 162 -16.42 -4.17 0.21
C LYS A 162 -14.98 -4.62 -0.10
N ASP A 163 -14.80 -5.85 -0.56
CA ASP A 163 -13.48 -6.41 -0.86
C ASP A 163 -12.85 -5.77 -2.11
N ALA A 164 -13.67 -5.37 -3.09
CA ALA A 164 -13.23 -4.73 -4.33
C ALA A 164 -12.95 -3.22 -4.19
N THR A 165 -13.30 -2.59 -3.07
CA THR A 165 -13.23 -1.12 -2.91
C THR A 165 -11.84 -0.56 -3.19
N ASP A 166 -10.79 -1.17 -2.62
CA ASP A 166 -9.40 -0.73 -2.82
C ASP A 166 -8.99 -0.86 -4.29
N ALA A 167 -9.37 -1.97 -4.95
CA ALA A 167 -9.04 -2.23 -6.34
C ALA A 167 -9.75 -1.25 -7.29
N LEU A 168 -11.04 -0.98 -7.06
CA LEU A 168 -11.81 0.00 -7.84
C LEU A 168 -11.26 1.42 -7.65
N THR A 169 -10.85 1.76 -6.44
CA THR A 169 -10.19 3.03 -6.14
C THR A 169 -8.84 3.12 -6.86
N ALA A 170 -8.03 2.05 -6.83
CA ALA A 170 -6.75 2.00 -7.54
C ALA A 170 -6.91 2.11 -9.06
N ALA A 171 -7.95 1.47 -9.64
CA ALA A 171 -8.28 1.57 -11.06
C ALA A 171 -8.52 3.03 -11.50
N CYS A 172 -9.14 3.83 -10.63
CA CYS A 172 -9.46 5.24 -10.89
C CYS A 172 -8.35 6.22 -10.49
N GLY A 173 -7.46 5.81 -9.59
CA GLY A 173 -6.40 6.66 -9.02
C GLY A 173 -5.11 6.66 -9.82
N GLU A 174 -4.11 7.37 -9.30
CA GLU A 174 -2.76 7.48 -9.87
C GLU A 174 -1.77 6.42 -9.37
N GLY A 175 -2.21 5.50 -8.50
CA GLY A 175 -1.33 4.46 -7.93
C GLY A 175 -0.84 3.44 -8.98
N TRP A 176 0.25 2.75 -8.67
CA TRP A 176 0.76 1.69 -9.55
C TRP A 176 -0.23 0.51 -9.66
N LEU A 177 -0.33 -0.07 -10.86
CA LEU A 177 -1.11 -1.28 -11.15
C LEU A 177 -0.20 -2.28 -11.87
N ALA A 178 -0.35 -3.57 -11.58
CA ALA A 178 0.32 -4.60 -12.36
C ALA A 178 -0.17 -4.63 -13.82
N ALA A 179 0.66 -5.12 -14.73
CA ALA A 179 0.37 -5.10 -16.17
C ALA A 179 -0.90 -5.89 -16.56
N ASP A 180 -1.23 -6.93 -15.80
CA ASP A 180 -2.41 -7.79 -15.98
C ASP A 180 -3.67 -7.28 -15.25
N PHE A 181 -3.57 -6.21 -14.46
CA PHE A 181 -4.67 -5.66 -13.67
C PHE A 181 -5.91 -5.39 -14.53
N GLY A 182 -5.72 -4.76 -15.70
CA GLY A 182 -6.82 -4.43 -16.61
C GLY A 182 -7.54 -5.67 -17.14
N ALA A 183 -6.80 -6.74 -17.46
CA ALA A 183 -7.38 -7.99 -17.96
C ALA A 183 -8.23 -8.67 -16.87
N HIS A 184 -7.73 -8.70 -15.63
CA HIS A 184 -8.49 -9.21 -14.49
C HIS A 184 -9.73 -8.35 -14.20
N LEU A 185 -9.63 -7.02 -14.28
CA LEU A 185 -10.77 -6.12 -14.08
C LEU A 185 -11.90 -6.35 -15.10
N VAL A 186 -11.56 -6.62 -16.37
CA VAL A 186 -12.55 -7.00 -17.41
C VAL A 186 -13.25 -8.30 -17.04
N CYS A 187 -12.51 -9.31 -16.58
CA CYS A 187 -13.10 -10.57 -16.15
C CYS A 187 -14.00 -10.40 -14.92
N ILE A 188 -13.65 -9.51 -14.00
CA ILE A 188 -14.50 -9.13 -12.87
C ILE A 188 -15.81 -8.50 -13.36
N ASP A 189 -15.75 -7.47 -14.21
CA ASP A 189 -16.94 -6.79 -14.73
C ASP A 189 -17.88 -7.78 -15.45
N SER A 190 -17.34 -8.60 -16.35
CA SER A 190 -18.10 -9.63 -17.06
C SER A 190 -18.76 -10.63 -16.11
N SER A 191 -18.02 -11.12 -15.10
CA SER A 191 -18.54 -12.07 -14.11
C SER A 191 -19.66 -11.47 -13.26
N ILE A 192 -19.51 -10.21 -12.82
CA ILE A 192 -20.53 -9.50 -12.04
C ILE A 192 -21.80 -9.28 -12.88
N ARG A 193 -21.67 -8.86 -14.14
CA ARG A 193 -22.82 -8.67 -15.04
C ARG A 193 -23.56 -9.97 -15.36
N GLN A 194 -22.85 -11.09 -15.36
CA GLN A 194 -23.44 -12.43 -15.51
C GLN A 194 -24.01 -12.99 -14.20
N GLY A 195 -23.92 -12.26 -13.09
CA GLY A 195 -24.41 -12.69 -11.77
C GLY A 195 -23.51 -13.68 -11.03
N SER A 196 -22.27 -13.88 -11.49
CA SER A 196 -21.30 -14.82 -10.92
C SER A 196 -20.31 -14.14 -9.98
N VAL A 197 -20.76 -13.81 -8.77
CA VAL A 197 -19.92 -13.19 -7.72
C VAL A 197 -18.74 -14.09 -7.33
N ALA A 198 -18.92 -15.42 -7.36
CA ALA A 198 -17.86 -16.37 -7.02
C ALA A 198 -16.69 -16.34 -8.03
N LEU A 199 -16.96 -16.19 -9.32
CA LEU A 199 -15.92 -16.03 -10.33
C LEU A 199 -15.26 -14.65 -10.24
N ALA A 200 -16.03 -13.60 -9.99
CA ALA A 200 -15.51 -12.25 -9.75
C ALA A 200 -14.51 -12.23 -8.57
N ASN A 201 -14.82 -12.92 -7.47
CA ASN A 201 -13.91 -13.06 -6.33
C ASN A 201 -12.58 -13.75 -6.69
N LYS A 202 -12.59 -14.76 -7.58
CA LYS A 202 -11.35 -15.41 -8.03
C LYS A 202 -10.44 -14.45 -8.78
N HIS A 203 -11.01 -13.61 -9.65
CA HIS A 203 -10.24 -12.61 -10.38
C HIS A 203 -9.82 -11.44 -9.49
N LEU A 204 -10.65 -11.04 -8.54
CA LEU A 204 -10.31 -10.03 -7.54
C LEU A 204 -9.07 -10.43 -6.73
N ALA A 205 -8.98 -11.69 -6.31
CA ALA A 205 -7.82 -12.21 -5.57
C ALA A 205 -6.52 -12.26 -6.39
N GLN A 206 -6.59 -12.12 -7.73
CA GLN A 206 -5.44 -12.09 -8.62
C GLN A 206 -4.94 -10.65 -8.88
N LEU A 207 -5.70 -9.63 -8.48
CA LEU A 207 -5.29 -8.24 -8.70
C LEU A 207 -4.09 -7.88 -7.82
N VAL A 208 -3.03 -7.38 -8.48
CA VAL A 208 -1.84 -6.84 -7.83
C VAL A 208 -1.75 -5.35 -8.14
N PHE A 209 -1.72 -4.53 -7.10
CA PHE A 209 -1.76 -3.07 -7.22
C PHE A 209 -1.23 -2.39 -5.96
N GLN A 210 -0.89 -1.12 -6.08
CA GLN A 210 -0.56 -0.25 -4.96
C GLN A 210 -1.85 0.23 -4.29
N LYS A 211 -2.00 -0.08 -3.01
CA LYS A 211 -3.00 0.56 -2.15
C LYS A 211 -2.50 1.95 -1.77
N ARG A 212 -2.85 2.95 -2.58
CA ARG A 212 -2.36 4.32 -2.39
C ARG A 212 -2.63 4.77 -0.94
N PRO A 213 -1.63 5.31 -0.23
CA PRO A 213 -1.81 5.81 1.12
C PRO A 213 -2.74 7.03 1.14
N ASP A 214 -3.40 7.25 2.27
CA ASP A 214 -4.18 8.46 2.49
C ASP A 214 -3.29 9.72 2.43
N ASP A 215 -3.86 10.85 2.02
CA ASP A 215 -3.15 12.13 1.90
C ASP A 215 -2.48 12.55 3.23
N ALA A 216 -3.06 12.17 4.37
CA ALA A 216 -2.47 12.41 5.69
C ALA A 216 -1.13 11.70 5.89
N VAL A 217 -0.94 10.51 5.30
CA VAL A 217 0.33 9.77 5.35
C VAL A 217 1.37 10.50 4.51
N TYR A 218 1.04 10.91 3.28
CA TYR A 218 1.95 11.69 2.44
C TYR A 218 2.34 13.02 3.06
N ALA A 219 1.38 13.76 3.63
CA ALA A 219 1.67 15.01 4.34
C ALA A 219 2.61 14.78 5.54
N ARG A 220 2.43 13.69 6.30
CA ARG A 220 3.32 13.33 7.40
C ARG A 220 4.74 13.04 6.91
N LEU A 221 4.88 12.24 5.85
CA LEU A 221 6.19 11.94 5.25
C LEU A 221 6.86 13.21 4.75
N GLN A 222 6.13 14.07 4.04
CA GLN A 222 6.64 15.35 3.56
C GLN A 222 7.16 16.22 4.70
N ASN A 223 6.40 16.38 5.79
CA ASN A 223 6.84 17.14 6.96
C ASN A 223 8.09 16.54 7.59
N GLN A 224 8.19 15.21 7.66
CA GLN A 224 9.39 14.54 8.16
C GLN A 224 10.63 14.85 7.31
N ALA A 225 10.50 14.81 5.98
CA ALA A 225 11.58 15.20 5.07
C ALA A 225 11.96 16.68 5.20
N LEU A 226 10.98 17.57 5.30
CA LEU A 226 11.24 19.00 5.49
C LEU A 226 11.96 19.29 6.80
N GLU A 227 11.64 18.57 7.88
CA GLU A 227 12.36 18.68 9.15
C GLU A 227 13.80 18.14 9.04
N MET A 228 14.01 17.01 8.35
CA MET A 228 15.37 16.49 8.09
C MET A 228 16.19 17.48 7.25
N ARG A 229 15.59 18.05 6.21
CA ARG A 229 16.19 19.10 5.38
C ARG A 229 16.56 20.30 6.23
N LYS A 230 15.63 20.82 7.04
CA LYS A 230 15.86 21.99 7.90
C LYS A 230 17.05 21.77 8.82
N ARG A 231 17.16 20.61 9.46
CA ARG A 231 18.30 20.26 10.31
C ARG A 231 19.62 20.21 9.54
N ALA A 232 19.63 19.59 8.36
CA ALA A 232 20.83 19.50 7.52
C ALA A 232 21.31 20.87 7.02
N TYR A 233 20.39 21.75 6.62
CA TYR A 233 20.73 23.11 6.18
C TYR A 233 21.09 24.06 7.34
N SER A 234 20.69 23.74 8.57
CA SER A 234 21.18 24.44 9.76
C SER A 234 22.55 23.96 10.24
N ALA A 235 23.01 22.79 9.78
CA ALA A 235 24.39 22.38 9.97
C ALA A 235 25.28 23.20 9.02
N HIS A 236 26.41 23.70 9.50
CA HIS A 236 27.34 24.47 8.66
C HIS A 236 28.14 23.57 7.70
N TYR A 237 28.05 22.24 7.85
CA TYR A 237 28.66 21.22 7.01
C TYR A 237 27.63 20.39 6.23
N GLY A 238 28.12 19.61 5.27
CA GLY A 238 27.38 18.62 4.51
C GLY A 238 26.60 19.24 3.37
N VAL A 239 25.30 18.99 3.33
CA VAL A 239 24.40 19.41 2.25
C VAL A 239 24.54 20.90 1.88
N PRO A 240 24.55 21.88 2.81
CA PRO A 240 24.70 23.28 2.44
C PRO A 240 26.04 23.58 1.75
N VAL A 241 27.14 22.96 2.19
CA VAL A 241 28.47 23.13 1.56
C VAL A 241 28.50 22.53 0.15
N THR A 242 27.88 21.36 -0.05
CA THR A 242 27.79 20.71 -1.36
C THR A 242 27.14 21.60 -2.42
N GLY A 243 26.25 22.51 -2.02
CA GLY A 243 25.65 23.50 -2.92
C GLY A 243 26.65 24.42 -3.62
N SER A 244 27.90 24.50 -3.13
CA SER A 244 28.99 25.25 -3.74
C SER A 244 29.72 24.50 -4.86
N PHE A 245 29.34 23.25 -5.18
CA PHE A 245 29.98 22.41 -6.21
C PHE A 245 29.07 22.32 -7.45
N PRO A 246 29.17 23.24 -8.44
CA PRO A 246 28.14 23.39 -9.46
C PRO A 246 27.98 22.14 -10.33
N ALA A 247 29.08 21.51 -10.74
CA ALA A 247 29.04 20.32 -11.59
C ALA A 247 28.35 19.13 -10.90
N ILE A 248 28.59 18.95 -9.60
CA ILE A 248 27.91 17.92 -8.79
C ILE A 248 26.41 18.21 -8.69
N VAL A 249 26.07 19.46 -8.35
CA VAL A 249 24.68 19.88 -8.17
C VAL A 249 23.88 19.72 -9.47
N GLU A 250 24.40 20.22 -10.59
CA GLU A 250 23.73 20.15 -11.88
C GLU A 250 23.51 18.71 -12.33
N ALA A 251 24.51 17.85 -12.14
CA ALA A 251 24.42 16.44 -12.50
C ALA A 251 23.43 15.68 -11.59
N SER A 252 23.43 15.96 -10.28
CA SER A 252 22.45 15.40 -9.34
C SER A 252 21.03 15.86 -9.63
N ALA A 253 20.85 17.14 -9.99
CA ALA A 253 19.55 17.68 -10.37
C ALA A 253 19.01 17.04 -11.66
N LYS A 254 19.87 16.77 -12.64
CA LYS A 254 19.49 16.05 -13.87
C LYS A 254 19.02 14.62 -13.57
N LEU A 255 19.72 13.89 -12.70
CA LEU A 255 19.27 12.56 -12.28
C LEU A 255 17.91 12.61 -11.57
N ALA A 256 17.77 13.53 -10.62
CA ALA A 256 16.53 13.69 -9.86
C ALA A 256 15.35 14.08 -10.77
N ALA A 257 15.55 15.00 -11.70
CA ALA A 257 14.54 15.45 -12.65
C ALA A 257 13.98 14.30 -13.51
N ALA A 258 14.83 13.38 -13.95
CA ALA A 258 14.40 12.20 -14.72
C ALA A 258 13.42 11.28 -13.93
N ASN A 259 13.45 11.36 -12.60
CA ASN A 259 12.62 10.57 -11.68
C ASN A 259 11.53 11.40 -10.99
N MET A 260 11.31 12.65 -11.42
CA MET A 260 10.26 13.53 -10.93
C MET A 260 9.10 13.63 -11.93
N LYS A 261 7.91 13.98 -11.45
CA LYS A 261 6.78 14.36 -12.32
C LYS A 261 7.15 15.59 -13.15
N GLY A 262 6.67 15.67 -14.39
CA GLY A 262 7.09 16.67 -15.39
C GLY A 262 7.14 18.11 -14.87
N ALA A 263 6.08 18.60 -14.22
CA ALA A 263 6.07 19.96 -13.66
C ALA A 263 7.17 20.22 -12.62
N CYS A 264 7.54 19.21 -11.81
CA CYS A 264 8.63 19.32 -10.84
C CYS A 264 10.01 19.25 -11.52
N ALA A 265 10.16 18.37 -12.52
CA ALA A 265 11.37 18.26 -13.31
C ALA A 265 11.68 19.56 -14.07
N ASP A 266 10.67 20.14 -14.72
CA ASP A 266 10.78 21.42 -15.43
C ASP A 266 11.15 22.55 -14.48
N GLN A 267 10.52 22.60 -13.29
CA GLN A 267 10.86 23.57 -12.26
C GLN A 267 12.33 23.43 -11.81
N LEU A 268 12.79 22.19 -11.59
CA LEU A 268 14.16 21.91 -11.15
C LEU A 268 15.22 22.32 -12.18
N LEU A 269 14.92 22.18 -13.47
CA LEU A 269 15.88 22.43 -14.56
C LEU A 269 15.75 23.82 -15.21
N SER A 270 14.94 24.72 -14.64
CA SER A 270 14.53 26.02 -15.23
C SER A 270 15.61 27.12 -15.34
N GLY A 271 16.87 26.78 -15.62
CA GLY A 271 17.95 27.77 -15.82
C GLY A 271 18.35 28.53 -14.55
N LEU A 272 18.09 27.92 -13.38
CA LEU A 272 18.46 28.44 -12.07
C LEU A 272 19.98 28.41 -11.86
N HIS A 273 20.47 29.27 -10.99
CA HIS A 273 21.83 29.13 -10.46
C HIS A 273 21.95 27.81 -9.69
N SER A 274 23.11 27.16 -9.72
CA SER A 274 23.32 25.84 -9.12
C SER A 274 22.94 25.81 -7.63
N SER A 275 23.31 26.82 -6.85
CA SER A 275 22.91 26.94 -5.44
C SER A 275 21.39 26.88 -5.21
N ASP A 276 20.61 27.53 -6.08
CA ASP A 276 19.15 27.56 -5.98
C ASP A 276 18.55 26.23 -6.42
N GLN A 277 19.13 25.65 -7.48
CA GLN A 277 18.78 24.32 -7.95
C GLN A 277 19.01 23.26 -6.86
N TRP A 278 20.09 23.36 -6.09
CA TRP A 278 20.39 22.46 -4.98
C TRP A 278 19.36 22.54 -3.85
N GLN A 279 19.01 23.76 -3.45
CA GLN A 279 17.96 23.97 -2.44
C GLN A 279 16.59 23.49 -2.94
N LEU A 280 16.31 23.68 -4.22
CA LEU A 280 15.07 23.27 -4.86
C LEU A 280 14.96 21.75 -4.96
N LEU A 281 16.02 21.03 -5.34
CA LEU A 281 16.06 19.57 -5.40
C LEU A 281 15.58 18.96 -4.08
N THR A 282 16.24 19.32 -2.98
CA THR A 282 15.90 18.78 -1.65
C THR A 282 14.50 19.18 -1.17
N ARG A 283 13.96 20.31 -1.65
CA ARG A 283 12.59 20.75 -1.36
C ARG A 283 11.56 19.96 -2.16
N LEU A 284 11.81 19.73 -3.46
CA LEU A 284 10.92 18.96 -4.32
C LEU A 284 10.90 17.49 -3.92
N ALA A 285 12.06 16.89 -3.66
CA ALA A 285 12.20 15.52 -3.18
C ALA A 285 11.58 15.30 -1.78
N ALA A 286 11.21 16.36 -1.06
CA ALA A 286 10.55 16.23 0.24
C ALA A 286 9.14 15.64 0.14
N SER A 287 8.40 15.87 -0.96
CA SER A 287 7.10 15.22 -1.15
C SER A 287 7.26 13.93 -1.97
N PRO A 288 6.77 12.77 -1.48
CA PRO A 288 6.74 11.54 -2.29
C PRO A 288 5.95 11.72 -3.59
N GLU A 289 4.92 12.57 -3.58
CA GLU A 289 4.03 12.80 -4.72
C GLU A 289 4.69 13.54 -5.89
N ASN A 290 5.85 14.15 -5.66
CA ASN A 290 6.61 14.82 -6.71
C ASN A 290 7.46 13.84 -7.53
N LEU A 291 7.65 12.62 -7.04
CA LEU A 291 8.40 11.57 -7.73
C LEU A 291 7.50 10.78 -8.68
N SER A 292 8.09 10.21 -9.72
CA SER A 292 7.40 9.29 -10.64
C SER A 292 7.00 7.98 -9.94
N ILE A 293 7.82 7.55 -8.99
CA ILE A 293 7.58 6.39 -8.13
C ILE A 293 7.86 6.81 -6.68
N ASP A 294 6.85 6.72 -5.81
CA ASP A 294 6.92 7.28 -4.46
C ASP A 294 7.92 6.54 -3.55
N VAL A 295 8.19 5.25 -3.76
CA VAL A 295 9.16 4.48 -2.96
C VAL A 295 10.60 5.01 -3.06
N LEU A 296 10.94 5.69 -4.16
CA LEU A 296 12.24 6.36 -4.33
C LEU A 296 12.48 7.40 -3.23
N TRP A 297 11.41 7.98 -2.68
CA TRP A 297 11.48 8.91 -1.56
C TRP A 297 12.17 8.29 -0.34
N CYS A 298 11.85 7.04 0.01
CA CYS A 298 12.47 6.37 1.15
C CYS A 298 13.95 6.11 0.94
N ILE A 299 14.33 5.73 -0.28
CA ILE A 299 15.72 5.45 -0.62
C ILE A 299 16.52 6.77 -0.59
N TYR A 300 15.97 7.83 -1.20
CA TYR A 300 16.58 9.16 -1.21
C TYR A 300 16.80 9.70 0.20
N TRP A 301 15.77 9.74 1.05
CA TRP A 301 15.92 10.29 2.40
C TRP A 301 16.74 9.37 3.32
N GLY A 302 16.76 8.06 3.08
CA GLY A 302 17.69 7.13 3.74
C GLY A 302 19.15 7.46 3.42
N MET A 303 19.46 7.69 2.14
CA MET A 303 20.80 8.05 1.69
C MET A 303 21.18 9.50 2.00
N PHE A 304 20.22 10.42 2.02
CA PHE A 304 20.40 11.79 2.49
C PHE A 304 20.87 11.83 3.94
N ARG A 305 20.26 11.01 4.81
CA ARG A 305 20.70 10.88 6.21
C ARG A 305 22.10 10.28 6.31
N CYS A 306 22.38 9.25 5.52
CA CYS A 306 23.72 8.63 5.46
C CYS A 306 24.79 9.66 5.10
N GLN A 307 24.58 10.41 4.02
CA GLN A 307 25.58 11.37 3.53
C GLN A 307 25.77 12.56 4.47
N GLN A 308 24.70 13.05 5.12
CA GLN A 308 24.82 14.12 6.12
C GLN A 308 25.54 13.64 7.38
N LYS A 309 25.26 12.41 7.86
CA LYS A 309 25.97 11.81 8.99
C LYS A 309 27.46 11.58 8.67
N MET A 310 27.77 11.22 7.44
CA MET A 310 29.16 11.08 7.01
C MET A 310 29.88 12.43 6.96
N ALA A 311 29.21 13.50 6.51
CA ALA A 311 29.79 14.84 6.53
C ALA A 311 30.15 15.29 7.95
N ASP A 312 29.28 15.03 8.95
CA ASP A 312 29.54 15.30 10.37
C ASP A 312 30.80 14.58 10.89
N VAL A 313 30.98 13.31 10.49
CA VAL A 313 32.19 12.53 10.82
C VAL A 313 33.45 13.14 10.21
N LEU A 314 33.37 13.57 8.95
CA LEU A 314 34.50 14.15 8.22
C LEU A 314 34.89 15.53 8.75
N ASP A 315 33.90 16.29 9.23
CA ASP A 315 34.09 17.60 9.86
C ASP A 315 34.79 17.51 11.22
N SER A 316 34.54 16.41 11.95
CA SER A 316 35.01 16.23 13.34
C SER A 316 36.27 15.38 13.49
N VAL A 317 36.63 14.53 12.53
CA VAL A 317 37.73 13.56 12.67
C VAL A 317 38.55 13.40 11.39
N VAL A 318 39.87 13.63 11.49
CA VAL A 318 40.83 13.24 10.44
C VAL A 318 41.18 11.75 10.62
N SER A 319 40.71 10.89 9.72
CA SER A 319 40.95 9.44 9.79
C SER A 319 41.52 8.87 8.48
N MET A 320 42.08 7.66 8.55
CA MET A 320 42.54 6.91 7.37
C MET A 320 41.34 6.35 6.57
N GLU A 321 41.56 5.98 5.30
CA GLU A 321 40.50 5.53 4.37
C GLU A 321 39.71 4.31 4.91
N ASP A 322 40.39 3.32 5.49
CA ASP A 322 39.75 2.10 5.99
C ASP A 322 38.72 2.35 7.12
N PRO A 323 39.05 3.11 8.18
CA PRO A 323 38.06 3.54 9.18
C PRO A 323 36.89 4.34 8.58
N LEU A 324 37.15 5.22 7.61
CA LEU A 324 36.11 6.02 6.95
C LEU A 324 35.14 5.14 6.17
N ASN A 325 35.67 4.16 5.42
CA ASN A 325 34.84 3.14 4.79
C ASN A 325 33.99 2.41 5.85
N GLY A 326 34.57 2.11 7.03
CA GLY A 326 33.89 1.47 8.18
C GLY A 326 32.65 2.24 8.61
N ARG A 327 32.86 3.52 8.90
CA ARG A 327 31.80 4.45 9.33
C ARG A 327 30.78 4.70 8.23
N PHE A 328 31.21 4.79 6.97
CA PHE A 328 30.32 4.95 5.84
C PHE A 328 29.38 3.76 5.67
N SER A 329 29.91 2.53 5.77
CA SER A 329 29.10 1.30 5.78
C SER A 329 28.01 1.34 6.86
N GLN A 330 28.34 1.75 8.08
CA GLN A 330 27.38 1.87 9.17
C GLN A 330 26.31 2.94 8.87
N CYS A 331 26.69 4.08 8.29
CA CYS A 331 25.74 5.12 7.90
C CYS A 331 24.76 4.63 6.81
N VAL A 332 25.23 3.82 5.85
CA VAL A 332 24.40 3.20 4.82
C VAL A 332 23.42 2.21 5.45
N GLU A 333 23.88 1.36 6.37
CA GLU A 333 23.03 0.40 7.09
C GLU A 333 21.96 1.10 7.95
N ASP A 334 22.33 2.14 8.69
CA ASP A 334 21.40 2.97 9.46
C ASP A 334 20.33 3.63 8.57
N GLY A 335 20.74 4.09 7.37
CA GLY A 335 19.86 4.72 6.40
C GLY A 335 18.89 3.75 5.72
N LEU A 336 19.38 2.60 5.24
CA LEU A 336 18.57 1.63 4.50
C LEU A 336 17.82 0.68 5.44
N THR A 337 18.55 -0.06 6.27
CA THR A 337 18.00 -1.06 7.19
C THR A 337 17.31 -0.40 8.37
N GLY A 338 17.94 0.62 8.95
CA GLY A 338 17.43 1.30 10.15
C GLY A 338 16.24 2.22 9.88
N TRP A 339 16.12 2.77 8.67
CA TRP A 339 15.13 3.80 8.34
C TRP A 339 14.27 3.51 7.12
N ALA A 340 14.85 3.39 5.92
CA ALA A 340 14.08 3.24 4.69
C ALA A 340 13.15 2.01 4.73
N SER A 341 13.65 0.88 5.27
CA SER A 341 12.89 -0.36 5.47
C SER A 341 11.56 -0.17 6.20
N ARG A 342 11.52 0.76 7.17
CA ARG A 342 10.33 1.03 8.01
C ARG A 342 9.31 1.90 7.30
N GLN A 343 9.75 2.65 6.29
CA GLN A 343 8.93 3.59 5.56
C GLN A 343 8.32 2.96 4.30
N ILE A 344 9.02 2.03 3.63
CA ILE A 344 8.57 1.35 2.41
C ILE A 344 7.13 0.78 2.52
N PRO A 345 6.74 0.07 3.60
CA PRO A 345 5.39 -0.47 3.73
C PRO A 345 4.30 0.61 3.76
N LEU A 346 4.64 1.86 4.11
CA LEU A 346 3.68 2.96 4.18
C LEU A 346 3.18 3.40 2.80
N PHE A 347 3.84 2.99 1.70
CA PHE A 347 3.41 3.30 0.34
C PHE A 347 2.38 2.31 -0.23
N GLY A 348 2.06 1.25 0.51
CA GLY A 348 0.98 0.32 0.17
C GLY A 348 1.24 -0.55 -1.07
N TYR A 349 2.50 -0.67 -1.50
CA TYR A 349 2.89 -1.67 -2.48
C TYR A 349 2.67 -3.09 -1.93
N PRO A 350 2.41 -4.08 -2.81
CA PRO A 350 2.41 -5.48 -2.44
C PRO A 350 3.71 -5.86 -1.71
N MET A 351 3.61 -6.66 -0.65
CA MET A 351 4.79 -7.05 0.11
C MET A 351 5.68 -8.01 -0.70
N SER A 352 6.85 -7.50 -1.10
CA SER A 352 8.01 -8.28 -1.54
C SER A 352 8.95 -8.52 -0.34
N GLN A 353 9.76 -9.57 -0.36
CA GLN A 353 10.75 -9.77 0.70
C GLN A 353 11.88 -8.75 0.52
N SER A 354 11.98 -7.80 1.45
CA SER A 354 13.04 -6.79 1.41
C SER A 354 14.23 -7.22 2.25
N TYR A 355 15.41 -7.28 1.64
CA TYR A 355 16.69 -7.27 2.34
C TYR A 355 17.45 -5.98 2.02
N LEU A 356 17.56 -5.13 3.04
CA LEU A 356 18.28 -3.88 2.98
C LEU A 356 19.44 -4.04 3.96
N GLY A 357 20.70 -3.99 3.51
CA GLY A 357 21.81 -4.20 4.43
C GLY A 357 23.20 -4.24 3.81
N MET A 358 24.17 -4.48 4.67
CA MET A 358 25.59 -4.52 4.35
C MET A 358 26.16 -5.91 4.64
N LEU A 359 27.10 -6.37 3.82
CA LEU A 359 27.89 -7.57 4.04
C LEU A 359 29.37 -7.19 4.03
N GLN A 360 30.03 -7.35 5.18
CA GLN A 360 31.46 -7.12 5.33
C GLN A 360 32.22 -8.43 5.13
N LEU A 361 33.20 -8.42 4.23
CA LEU A 361 34.07 -9.54 3.96
C LEU A 361 35.33 -9.46 4.82
N ALA A 362 36.00 -10.60 4.94
CA ALA A 362 37.33 -10.68 5.52
C ALA A 362 38.26 -11.30 4.47
N ASN A 363 39.04 -10.47 3.77
CA ASN A 363 40.34 -10.77 3.17
C ASN A 363 40.84 -9.61 2.27
N THR A 364 42.15 -9.34 2.31
CA THR A 364 42.85 -8.22 1.67
C THR A 364 43.49 -8.44 0.27
N PRO A 365 43.60 -9.64 -0.34
CA PRO A 365 44.26 -9.77 -1.65
C PRO A 365 43.51 -9.11 -2.83
N GLU A 366 42.18 -8.96 -2.73
CA GLU A 366 41.29 -8.79 -3.88
C GLU A 366 41.06 -7.35 -4.35
N GLU A 367 41.23 -6.37 -3.45
CA GLU A 367 41.18 -4.94 -3.79
C GLU A 367 42.18 -4.62 -4.92
N THR A 368 43.32 -5.32 -4.94
CA THR A 368 44.33 -5.19 -6.00
C THR A 368 43.82 -5.73 -7.33
N ARG A 369 43.01 -6.79 -7.34
CA ARG A 369 42.50 -7.44 -8.56
C ARG A 369 41.37 -6.61 -9.15
N VAL A 370 40.31 -6.38 -8.37
CA VAL A 370 39.10 -5.66 -8.79
C VAL A 370 39.35 -4.15 -8.94
N GLY A 371 40.30 -3.61 -8.18
CA GLY A 371 40.61 -2.17 -8.17
C GLY A 371 39.54 -1.33 -7.48
N ALA A 372 38.75 -1.93 -6.58
CA ALA A 372 37.65 -1.31 -5.85
C ALA A 372 37.63 -1.76 -4.39
N ASP A 373 37.21 -0.87 -3.50
CA ASP A 373 37.05 -1.13 -2.07
C ASP A 373 35.64 -1.63 -1.72
N ILE A 374 34.65 -1.20 -2.52
CA ILE A 374 33.23 -1.36 -2.26
C ILE A 374 32.52 -1.89 -3.50
N GLY A 375 31.65 -2.88 -3.32
CA GLY A 375 30.65 -3.31 -4.29
C GLY A 375 29.26 -2.84 -3.87
N VAL A 376 28.40 -2.51 -4.83
CA VAL A 376 26.99 -2.19 -4.58
C VAL A 376 26.11 -3.02 -5.50
N ILE A 377 25.06 -3.63 -4.95
CA ILE A 377 24.01 -4.33 -5.68
C ILE A 377 22.68 -3.67 -5.37
N ILE A 378 21.97 -3.26 -6.41
CA ILE A 378 20.57 -2.86 -6.39
C ILE A 378 19.78 -3.99 -7.06
N ALA A 379 18.80 -4.56 -6.35
CA ALA A 379 17.85 -5.52 -6.88
C ALA A 379 16.45 -5.12 -6.39
N LEU A 380 15.69 -4.42 -7.22
CA LEU A 380 14.42 -3.82 -6.87
C LEU A 380 13.34 -4.34 -7.81
N ASN A 381 12.21 -4.71 -7.22
CA ASN A 381 10.95 -5.07 -7.85
C ASN A 381 9.83 -4.76 -6.86
N ILE A 382 9.53 -3.48 -6.78
CA ILE A 382 8.49 -2.94 -5.92
C ILE A 382 7.62 -1.98 -6.73
N GLY A 383 6.44 -2.45 -7.09
CA GLY A 383 5.50 -1.72 -7.93
C GLY A 383 6.13 -1.33 -9.27
N GLY A 384 6.21 -0.02 -9.53
CA GLY A 384 6.79 0.52 -10.76
C GLY A 384 8.33 0.55 -10.76
N LEU A 385 8.97 0.32 -9.61
CA LEU A 385 10.42 0.35 -9.48
C LEU A 385 10.98 -1.05 -9.68
N VAL A 386 11.34 -1.35 -10.93
CA VAL A 386 12.01 -2.60 -11.31
C VAL A 386 13.41 -2.27 -11.82
N CYS A 387 14.44 -2.56 -11.04
CA CYS A 387 15.83 -2.24 -11.39
C CYS A 387 16.80 -3.23 -10.76
N ARG A 388 17.68 -3.81 -11.57
CA ARG A 388 18.76 -4.70 -11.13
C ARG A 388 20.08 -4.22 -11.68
N LYS A 389 20.95 -3.68 -10.82
CA LYS A 389 22.22 -3.06 -11.21
C LYS A 389 23.32 -3.28 -10.19
N ALA A 390 24.55 -3.45 -10.67
CA ALA A 390 25.72 -3.60 -9.82
C ALA A 390 26.83 -2.62 -10.21
N VAL A 391 27.58 -2.13 -9.21
CA VAL A 391 28.73 -1.24 -9.40
C VAL A 391 29.88 -1.55 -8.43
N LEU A 392 31.06 -1.07 -8.82
CA LEU A 392 32.30 -1.08 -8.08
C LEU A 392 32.75 0.35 -7.80
N LEU A 393 33.12 0.61 -6.54
CA LEU A 393 33.52 1.90 -6.03
C LEU A 393 34.92 1.79 -5.41
N GLN A 394 35.86 2.61 -5.87
CA GLN A 394 37.10 2.87 -5.14
C GLN A 394 36.90 4.10 -4.24
N ALA A 395 37.03 3.94 -2.94
CA ALA A 395 36.96 5.05 -2.02
C ALA A 395 38.32 5.78 -1.97
N LYS A 396 38.27 7.11 -1.90
CA LYS A 396 39.43 7.98 -1.78
C LYS A 396 39.13 9.18 -0.88
N ARG A 397 40.16 9.65 -0.18
CA ARG A 397 40.11 10.95 0.49
C ARG A 397 40.37 12.07 -0.52
N ALA A 398 39.54 13.10 -0.44
CA ALA A 398 39.71 14.35 -1.17
C ALA A 398 40.06 15.45 -0.18
N LYS A 399 41.33 15.86 -0.14
CA LYS A 399 41.87 16.89 0.75
C LYS A 399 41.84 18.22 0.05
N ASP A 400 41.17 19.19 0.65
CA ASP A 400 40.98 20.52 0.07
C ASP A 400 40.46 20.40 -1.38
N TRP A 401 39.53 19.45 -1.54
CA TRP A 401 38.84 19.06 -2.77
C TRP A 401 39.68 18.34 -3.82
N GLU A 402 40.97 18.11 -3.56
CA GLU A 402 41.85 17.33 -4.42
C GLU A 402 41.97 15.88 -3.94
N ALA A 403 41.77 14.93 -4.84
CA ALA A 403 42.02 13.52 -4.56
C ALA A 403 43.14 12.97 -5.45
N ASP A 404 43.96 12.07 -4.89
CA ASP A 404 44.89 11.27 -5.68
C ASP A 404 44.17 10.01 -6.18
N ILE A 405 43.81 10.02 -7.47
CA ILE A 405 43.17 8.88 -8.14
C ILE A 405 44.18 7.96 -8.83
N GLY A 406 45.47 8.32 -8.79
CA GLY A 406 46.58 7.51 -9.26
C GLY A 406 46.83 6.32 -8.35
N SER A 407 47.44 5.28 -8.89
CA SER A 407 47.76 4.09 -8.11
C SER A 407 48.85 3.26 -8.76
N ARG A 408 49.81 2.77 -7.96
CA ARG A 408 50.78 1.76 -8.41
C ARG A 408 50.11 0.49 -8.93
N LYS A 409 48.88 0.20 -8.48
CA LYS A 409 48.08 -0.97 -8.86
C LYS A 409 47.22 -0.73 -10.11
N GLY A 410 47.22 0.49 -10.68
CA GLY A 410 46.47 0.82 -11.89
C GLY A 410 44.95 0.80 -11.72
N GLN A 411 44.43 1.26 -10.57
CA GLN A 411 42.99 1.28 -10.24
C GLN A 411 42.16 2.07 -11.28
N LEU A 412 42.59 3.28 -11.65
CA LEU A 412 41.86 4.12 -12.61
C LEU A 412 41.72 3.46 -14.00
N PRO A 413 42.79 2.94 -14.63
CA PRO A 413 42.70 2.16 -15.87
C PRO A 413 41.84 0.88 -15.78
N LYS A 414 41.66 0.30 -14.59
CA LYS A 414 40.79 -0.88 -14.40
C LYS A 414 39.33 -0.47 -14.35
N LEU A 415 38.98 0.44 -13.45
CA LEU A 415 37.59 0.88 -13.27
C LEU A 415 37.05 1.63 -14.51
N SER A 416 37.89 2.40 -15.22
CA SER A 416 37.49 3.08 -16.45
C SER A 416 37.09 2.14 -17.60
N LYS A 417 37.49 0.86 -17.57
CA LYS A 417 37.03 -0.15 -18.53
C LYS A 417 35.61 -0.66 -18.25
N LEU A 418 35.05 -0.31 -17.10
CA LEU A 418 33.68 -0.61 -16.70
C LEU A 418 32.86 0.68 -16.82
N PRO A 419 32.45 1.10 -18.04
CA PRO A 419 31.89 2.43 -18.28
C PRO A 419 30.64 2.73 -17.45
N ARG A 420 29.82 1.70 -17.15
CA ARG A 420 28.63 1.83 -16.28
C ARG A 420 28.83 1.22 -14.90
N GLY A 421 29.97 0.56 -14.66
CA GLY A 421 30.23 -0.22 -13.45
C GLY A 421 31.29 0.34 -12.53
N GLY A 422 32.21 1.18 -13.02
CA GLY A 422 33.39 1.63 -12.29
C GLY A 422 33.33 3.10 -11.85
N TYR A 423 33.44 3.32 -10.54
CA TYR A 423 33.27 4.63 -9.93
C TYR A 423 34.29 4.89 -8.81
N TYR A 424 34.43 6.17 -8.45
CA TYR A 424 35.18 6.62 -7.29
C TYR A 424 34.23 7.30 -6.29
N LEU A 425 34.35 6.95 -5.02
CA LEU A 425 33.68 7.60 -3.89
C LEU A 425 34.69 8.51 -3.18
N PHE A 426 34.37 9.79 -3.05
CA PHE A 426 35.23 10.77 -2.41
C PHE A 426 34.71 11.19 -1.04
N TYR A 427 35.54 11.01 -0.03
CA TYR A 427 35.36 11.60 1.29
C TYR A 427 36.10 12.93 1.34
N HIS A 428 35.34 14.02 1.41
CA HIS A 428 35.89 15.37 1.36
C HIS A 428 36.25 15.86 2.76
N GLU A 429 37.46 16.38 2.89
CA GLU A 429 37.98 17.01 4.09
C GLU A 429 38.76 18.28 3.68
N SER A 430 38.81 19.28 4.56
CA SER A 430 39.56 20.51 4.27
C SER A 430 40.50 20.89 5.42
N PRO A 431 41.55 20.08 5.66
CA PRO A 431 42.47 20.31 6.76
C PRO A 431 43.30 21.59 6.60
N GLU A 432 43.65 21.99 5.37
CA GLU A 432 44.50 23.16 5.12
C GLU A 432 43.68 24.44 4.95
N LEU A 433 42.58 24.41 4.19
CA LEU A 433 41.74 25.58 3.97
C LEU A 433 40.76 25.83 5.12
N ARG A 434 40.56 24.85 6.01
CA ARG A 434 39.64 24.88 7.16
C ARG A 434 38.20 25.21 6.77
N PHE A 435 37.77 24.70 5.63
CA PHE A 435 36.37 24.78 5.23
C PHE A 435 35.57 23.61 5.81
N ASP A 436 34.28 23.85 6.06
CA ASP A 436 33.35 22.81 6.49
C ASP A 436 33.24 21.71 5.42
N SER A 437 33.07 20.46 5.85
CA SER A 437 33.11 19.31 4.92
C SER A 437 31.78 19.13 4.17
N PRO A 438 31.76 18.97 2.83
CA PRO A 438 30.54 18.64 2.08
C PRO A 438 30.17 17.17 2.25
N VAL A 439 29.02 16.77 1.71
CA VAL A 439 28.64 15.34 1.65
C VAL A 439 29.58 14.53 0.73
N PRO A 440 29.71 13.21 0.93
CA PRO A 440 30.44 12.36 -0.01
C PRO A 440 29.90 12.46 -1.43
N THR A 441 30.80 12.46 -2.42
CA THR A 441 30.45 12.51 -3.84
C THR A 441 30.97 11.30 -4.60
N VAL A 442 30.33 10.99 -5.73
CA VAL A 442 30.69 9.85 -6.59
C VAL A 442 30.96 10.33 -8.00
N SER A 443 32.07 9.89 -8.60
CA SER A 443 32.42 10.16 -10.01
C SER A 443 32.60 8.89 -10.80
N SER A 444 32.26 8.90 -12.09
CA SER A 444 32.62 7.82 -13.01
C SER A 444 34.14 7.77 -13.19
N ALA A 445 34.72 6.58 -13.10
CA ALA A 445 36.15 6.39 -13.38
C ALA A 445 36.51 6.77 -14.82
N GLN A 446 35.57 6.59 -15.76
CA GLN A 446 35.75 7.00 -17.15
C GLN A 446 35.81 8.52 -17.29
N ALA A 447 34.92 9.26 -16.61
CA ALA A 447 34.92 10.72 -16.62
C ALA A 447 36.23 11.27 -16.05
N LEU A 448 36.69 10.72 -14.93
CA LEU A 448 37.98 11.09 -14.33
C LEU A 448 39.15 10.80 -15.26
N GLN A 449 39.16 9.65 -15.95
CA GLN A 449 40.19 9.33 -16.94
C GLN A 449 40.20 10.35 -18.09
N GLN A 450 39.04 10.79 -18.57
CA GLN A 450 38.96 11.82 -19.62
C GLN A 450 39.52 13.17 -19.13
N LEU A 451 39.27 13.55 -17.88
CA LEU A 451 39.85 14.77 -17.29
C LEU A 451 41.39 14.69 -17.22
N ILE A 452 41.93 13.52 -16.85
CA ILE A 452 43.39 13.29 -16.82
C ILE A 452 44.00 13.35 -18.23
N LEU A 453 43.35 12.73 -19.21
CA LEU A 453 43.78 12.78 -20.61
C LEU A 453 43.72 14.20 -21.18
N ALA A 454 42.66 14.95 -20.90
CA ALA A 454 42.53 16.36 -21.29
C ALA A 454 43.61 17.25 -20.66
N ALA A 455 44.09 16.90 -19.46
CA ALA A 455 45.21 17.55 -18.80
C ALA A 455 46.60 17.08 -19.31
N ASN A 456 46.67 16.27 -20.37
CA ASN A 456 47.89 15.68 -20.94
C ASN A 456 48.73 14.88 -19.91
N LYS A 457 48.07 14.22 -18.95
CA LYS A 457 48.70 13.34 -17.96
C LYS A 457 48.49 11.87 -18.33
N ASP A 458 49.41 11.00 -17.91
CA ASP A 458 49.27 9.55 -18.11
C ASP A 458 48.29 8.94 -17.08
N PRO A 459 47.17 8.32 -17.51
CA PRO A 459 46.24 7.64 -16.60
C PRO A 459 46.83 6.48 -15.79
N LYS A 460 48.02 5.99 -16.14
CA LYS A 460 48.75 4.94 -15.42
C LYS A 460 49.74 5.49 -14.40
N ALA A 461 49.84 6.81 -14.25
CA ALA A 461 50.74 7.41 -13.28
C ALA A 461 50.40 6.96 -11.85
N THR A 462 51.45 6.83 -11.03
CA THR A 462 51.34 6.37 -9.64
C THR A 462 50.67 7.38 -8.72
N SER A 463 50.69 8.66 -9.10
CA SER A 463 50.00 9.76 -8.42
C SER A 463 49.38 10.69 -9.45
N LEU A 464 48.07 10.92 -9.32
CA LEU A 464 47.25 11.77 -10.17
C LEU A 464 46.33 12.59 -9.27
N LYS A 465 46.81 13.76 -8.84
CA LYS A 465 45.98 14.73 -8.12
C LYS A 465 45.05 15.46 -9.08
N LEU A 466 43.76 15.49 -8.73
CA LEU A 466 42.70 16.12 -9.48
C LEU A 466 41.72 16.80 -8.51
N ASP A 467 41.24 17.99 -8.86
CA ASP A 467 40.06 18.59 -8.23
C ASP A 467 38.81 17.76 -8.59
N VAL A 468 38.20 17.13 -7.59
CA VAL A 468 37.08 16.21 -7.78
C VAL A 468 35.70 16.90 -7.69
N ARG A 469 35.65 18.23 -7.61
CA ARG A 469 34.40 19.01 -7.67
C ARG A 469 33.87 19.17 -9.09
N GLY A 470 34.73 18.94 -10.09
CA GLY A 470 34.42 19.16 -11.50
C GLY A 470 33.55 18.09 -12.16
N SER A 471 33.25 16.98 -11.48
CA SER A 471 32.44 15.89 -12.04
C SER A 471 31.79 15.04 -10.96
N GLY A 472 30.64 14.44 -11.26
CA GLY A 472 30.02 13.42 -10.42
C GLY A 472 28.68 13.85 -9.84
N TRP A 473 28.28 13.18 -8.75
CA TRP A 473 26.98 13.34 -8.09
C TRP A 473 27.16 13.30 -6.58
N ASP A 474 26.19 13.83 -5.82
CA ASP A 474 26.06 13.51 -4.40
C ASP A 474 25.61 12.06 -4.20
N TRP A 475 25.99 11.45 -3.08
CA TRP A 475 25.70 10.06 -2.77
C TRP A 475 24.20 9.72 -2.84
N ALA A 476 23.32 10.57 -2.29
CA ALA A 476 21.90 10.30 -2.24
C ALA A 476 21.27 10.27 -3.64
N SER A 477 21.62 11.21 -4.51
CA SER A 477 21.14 11.22 -5.90
C SER A 477 21.74 10.08 -6.72
N PHE A 478 23.02 9.77 -6.53
CA PHE A 478 23.68 8.65 -7.22
C PHE A 478 22.98 7.30 -6.95
N ILE A 479 22.67 7.00 -5.68
CA ILE A 479 21.98 5.75 -5.33
C ILE A 479 20.53 5.80 -5.83
N SER A 480 19.78 6.84 -5.46
CA SER A 480 18.31 6.83 -5.57
C SER A 480 17.81 7.12 -6.98
N PHE A 481 18.46 8.03 -7.69
CA PHE A 481 18.04 8.43 -9.03
C PHE A 481 19.01 7.94 -10.11
N GLY A 482 20.20 7.48 -9.74
CA GLY A 482 21.16 6.85 -10.63
C GLY A 482 21.02 5.33 -10.67
N LEU A 483 21.28 4.65 -9.55
CA LEU A 483 21.31 3.19 -9.49
C LEU A 483 19.92 2.55 -9.33
N CYS A 484 18.97 3.21 -8.67
CA CYS A 484 17.63 2.65 -8.53
C CYS A 484 16.73 2.90 -9.76
N ASP A 485 17.09 3.83 -10.63
CA ASP A 485 16.39 4.09 -11.89
C ASP A 485 16.86 3.11 -12.98
N ALA A 486 15.95 2.34 -13.58
CA ALA A 486 16.28 1.40 -14.66
C ALA A 486 16.74 2.09 -15.95
N ALA A 487 16.22 3.28 -16.25
CA ALA A 487 16.52 4.02 -17.48
C ALA A 487 17.88 4.73 -17.43
N SER A 488 18.40 4.98 -16.23
CA SER A 488 19.70 5.59 -16.02
C SER A 488 20.84 4.71 -16.57
N GLU A 489 21.85 5.34 -17.16
CA GLU A 489 23.06 4.66 -17.62
C GLU A 489 24.00 4.26 -16.47
N ILE A 490 23.77 4.77 -15.26
CA ILE A 490 24.57 4.46 -14.08
C ILE A 490 24.26 3.04 -13.61
N GLY A 491 25.28 2.20 -13.46
CA GLY A 491 25.19 0.81 -13.06
C GLY A 491 25.13 -0.17 -14.22
N GLU A 492 25.85 -1.29 -14.09
CA GLU A 492 25.77 -2.41 -15.02
C GLU A 492 24.53 -3.24 -14.69
N PRO A 493 23.59 -3.44 -15.64
CA PRO A 493 22.40 -4.23 -15.40
C PRO A 493 22.73 -5.72 -15.27
N PHE A 494 21.94 -6.45 -14.49
CA PHE A 494 22.04 -7.91 -14.39
C PHE A 494 20.67 -8.57 -14.30
N ASP A 495 20.59 -9.82 -14.79
CA ASP A 495 19.36 -10.61 -14.73
C ASP A 495 19.43 -11.71 -13.66
N THR A 496 20.63 -12.22 -13.39
CA THR A 496 20.85 -13.34 -12.47
C THR A 496 21.78 -12.96 -11.31
N VAL A 497 21.71 -13.72 -10.22
CA VAL A 497 22.64 -13.58 -9.09
C VAL A 497 24.09 -13.79 -9.57
N ASP A 498 24.35 -14.77 -10.45
CA ASP A 498 25.68 -15.03 -10.97
C ASP A 498 26.20 -13.88 -11.86
N ASP A 499 25.32 -13.20 -12.61
CA ASP A 499 25.69 -11.98 -13.34
C ASP A 499 26.09 -10.84 -12.41
N ALA A 500 25.34 -10.64 -11.32
CA ALA A 500 25.71 -9.66 -10.30
C ALA A 500 27.08 -9.97 -9.69
N MET A 501 27.36 -11.25 -9.38
CA MET A 501 28.68 -11.66 -8.85
C MET A 501 29.78 -11.45 -9.90
N ARG A 502 29.53 -11.76 -11.16
CA ARG A 502 30.49 -11.56 -12.26
C ARG A 502 30.84 -10.09 -12.45
N ILE A 503 29.86 -9.20 -12.39
CA ILE A 503 30.09 -7.74 -12.49
C ILE A 503 30.98 -7.27 -11.34
N LEU A 504 30.68 -7.69 -10.11
CA LEU A 504 31.48 -7.34 -8.93
C LEU A 504 32.88 -7.98 -8.93
N GLY A 505 33.05 -9.11 -9.63
CA GLY A 505 34.33 -9.73 -9.90
C GLY A 505 35.11 -9.06 -11.04
N SER A 506 34.61 -7.96 -11.62
CA SER A 506 35.15 -7.29 -12.82
C SER A 506 35.25 -8.24 -14.04
N GLY A 507 34.31 -9.18 -14.17
CA GLY A 507 34.24 -10.16 -15.25
C GLY A 507 34.92 -11.50 -14.96
N GLU A 508 35.56 -11.64 -13.80
CA GLU A 508 36.29 -12.85 -13.39
C GLU A 508 35.60 -13.54 -12.20
N THR A 509 35.74 -14.86 -12.07
CA THR A 509 35.12 -15.67 -11.00
C THR A 509 35.88 -15.66 -9.67
N GLY A 510 36.59 -14.56 -9.37
CA GLY A 510 37.40 -14.40 -8.15
C GLY A 510 36.59 -13.98 -6.91
N GLU A 511 37.29 -13.72 -5.81
CA GLU A 511 36.69 -13.19 -4.57
C GLU A 511 36.21 -11.72 -4.76
N LEU A 512 35.18 -11.28 -4.05
CA LEU A 512 34.50 -9.99 -4.27
C LEU A 512 35.08 -8.85 -3.39
N PRO A 513 34.74 -7.57 -3.64
CA PRO A 513 35.23 -6.45 -2.83
C PRO A 513 34.91 -6.58 -1.34
N LEU A 514 35.79 -6.07 -0.48
CA LEU A 514 35.72 -6.25 0.98
C LEU A 514 34.39 -5.79 1.59
N ARG A 515 33.74 -4.80 1.01
CA ARG A 515 32.48 -4.22 1.53
C ARG A 515 31.43 -4.30 0.44
N LEU A 516 30.30 -4.93 0.75
CA LEU A 516 29.17 -5.00 -0.16
C LEU A 516 27.97 -4.26 0.43
N TYR A 517 27.43 -3.30 -0.31
CA TYR A 517 26.14 -2.68 -0.02
C TYR A 517 25.06 -3.34 -0.87
N LEU A 518 24.01 -3.86 -0.22
CA LEU A 518 22.92 -4.56 -0.88
C LEU A 518 21.59 -3.89 -0.57
N LEU A 519 20.94 -3.41 -1.63
CA LEU A 519 19.56 -2.95 -1.64
C LEU A 519 18.72 -3.97 -2.42
N ALA A 520 18.12 -4.95 -1.73
CA ALA A 520 17.24 -5.94 -2.33
C ALA A 520 15.79 -5.74 -1.84
N ILE A 521 14.86 -5.49 -2.76
CA ILE A 521 13.41 -5.49 -2.52
C ILE A 521 12.78 -6.28 -3.65
N GLU A 522 12.74 -7.60 -3.52
CA GLU A 522 12.43 -8.55 -4.60
C GLU A 522 11.58 -9.71 -4.09
N ASP A 523 11.26 -10.66 -4.97
CA ASP A 523 10.65 -11.91 -4.54
C ASP A 523 11.54 -12.65 -3.54
N GLU A 524 10.89 -13.38 -2.64
CA GLU A 524 11.54 -14.12 -1.55
C GLU A 524 12.59 -15.13 -2.06
N PRO A 525 12.31 -15.96 -3.08
CA PRO A 525 13.30 -16.89 -3.63
C PRO A 525 14.58 -16.20 -4.10
N PHE A 526 14.47 -15.13 -4.90
CA PHE A 526 15.62 -14.39 -5.40
C PHE A 526 16.43 -13.74 -4.27
N THR A 527 15.74 -13.10 -3.33
CA THR A 527 16.39 -12.42 -2.20
C THR A 527 17.14 -13.42 -1.31
N LEU A 528 16.55 -14.60 -1.08
CA LEU A 528 17.19 -15.68 -0.33
C LEU A 528 18.37 -16.27 -1.09
N GLU A 529 18.24 -16.53 -2.39
CA GLU A 529 19.32 -17.04 -3.24
C GLU A 529 20.52 -16.08 -3.24
N LEU A 530 20.28 -14.80 -3.50
CA LEU A 530 21.31 -13.75 -3.48
C LEU A 530 22.03 -13.73 -2.13
N LYS A 531 21.26 -13.74 -1.03
CA LYS A 531 21.82 -13.75 0.33
C LYS A 531 22.60 -15.02 0.64
N GLN A 532 22.13 -16.19 0.19
CA GLN A 532 22.82 -17.46 0.37
C GLN A 532 24.10 -17.53 -0.46
N ARG A 533 24.05 -17.10 -1.73
CA ARG A 533 25.20 -17.08 -2.64
C ARG A 533 26.32 -16.20 -2.10
N LEU A 534 25.96 -14.99 -1.67
CA LEU A 534 26.87 -14.09 -0.99
C LEU A 534 27.45 -14.77 0.26
N ARG A 535 26.62 -15.29 1.17
CA ARG A 535 27.10 -16.02 2.36
C ARG A 535 28.01 -17.21 2.04
N HIS A 536 27.74 -17.95 0.97
CA HIS A 536 28.54 -19.11 0.55
C HIS A 536 29.89 -18.71 -0.01
N GLN A 537 29.93 -17.66 -0.83
CA GLN A 537 31.17 -17.09 -1.38
C GLN A 537 32.03 -16.43 -0.29
N TYR A 538 31.42 -16.10 0.87
CA TYR A 538 32.06 -15.44 2.00
C TYR A 538 32.18 -16.30 3.26
N ARG A 539 32.03 -17.63 3.16
CA ARG A 539 32.29 -18.53 4.28
C ARG A 539 33.77 -18.41 4.67
N ARG A 540 34.03 -18.02 5.92
CA ARG A 540 35.33 -18.18 6.57
C ARG A 540 35.79 -19.64 6.38
N PRO A 541 37.01 -19.92 5.91
CA PRO A 541 37.68 -21.11 6.40
C PRO A 541 37.72 -20.96 7.92
N GLU A 542 37.13 -21.91 8.67
CA GLU A 542 37.43 -22.00 10.09
C GLU A 542 38.96 -21.97 10.21
N PRO A 543 39.55 -21.18 11.12
CA PRO A 543 40.96 -21.31 11.38
C PRO A 543 41.17 -22.76 11.81
N GLN A 544 41.75 -23.57 10.92
CA GLN A 544 42.40 -24.79 11.35
C GLN A 544 43.36 -24.31 12.44
N GLN A 545 43.04 -24.66 13.68
CA GLN A 545 44.03 -24.64 14.75
C GLN A 545 45.09 -25.65 14.33
N ASP A 546 46.00 -25.20 13.46
CA ASP A 546 47.32 -25.77 13.39
C ASP A 546 47.93 -25.52 14.76
N ARG A 547 47.74 -26.51 15.64
CA ARG A 547 48.62 -26.78 16.77
C ARG A 547 49.99 -27.17 16.20
N SER A 548 50.64 -26.26 15.48
CA SER A 548 52.08 -26.28 15.32
C SER A 548 52.64 -25.44 16.47
N VAL A 549 52.97 -26.15 17.54
CA VAL A 549 53.82 -25.65 18.61
C VAL A 549 55.14 -25.23 17.98
N SER A 550 55.29 -23.96 17.62
CA SER A 550 56.60 -23.35 17.38
C SER A 550 56.98 -22.52 18.60
N LYS A 551 57.81 -23.13 19.44
CA LYS A 551 58.53 -22.48 20.53
C LYS A 551 59.54 -21.50 19.93
N SER A 552 59.24 -20.21 20.01
CA SER A 552 60.18 -19.07 20.14
C SER A 552 59.41 -17.82 19.69
N SER A 553 59.36 -16.70 20.39
CA SER A 553 60.33 -16.12 21.31
C SER A 553 59.59 -15.35 22.41
N LYS A 554 60.12 -15.46 23.64
CA LYS A 554 59.92 -14.47 24.68
C LYS A 554 60.65 -13.21 24.26
N LYS A 555 59.96 -12.08 24.12
CA LYS A 555 60.35 -10.80 24.75
C LYS A 555 59.29 -9.72 24.56
N ASP A 556 59.17 -8.92 25.61
CA ASP A 556 58.56 -7.60 25.70
C ASP A 556 57.02 -7.53 25.83
N LEU A 557 56.59 -7.89 27.04
CA LEU A 557 55.47 -7.25 27.73
C LEU A 557 55.91 -5.86 28.23
N GLY A 558 55.19 -4.83 27.81
CA GLY A 558 55.30 -3.49 28.37
C GLY A 558 54.13 -2.59 28.00
N ARG A 559 53.20 -2.42 28.96
CA ARG A 559 52.18 -1.36 29.13
C ARG A 559 50.94 -1.41 28.20
N GLU A 560 49.75 -1.66 28.75
CA GLU A 560 48.84 -0.67 29.39
C GLU A 560 48.58 0.51 28.43
N GLY A 561 47.38 0.84 27.99
CA GLY A 561 46.01 0.55 28.41
C GLY A 561 45.18 1.75 27.93
N ALA A 562 43.95 1.52 27.46
CA ALA A 562 42.83 2.46 27.48
C ALA A 562 41.70 1.88 26.64
N GLU A 563 40.82 1.16 27.33
CA GLU A 563 39.40 1.18 27.02
C GLU A 563 38.95 2.64 26.93
N LEU A 564 38.22 3.01 25.88
CA LEU A 564 37.32 4.14 25.90
C LEU A 564 36.11 3.76 25.05
N GLU A 565 35.06 3.37 25.77
CA GLU A 565 33.68 3.51 25.35
C GLU A 565 33.42 4.96 24.95
N LEU A 566 32.90 5.16 23.73
CA LEU A 566 31.81 6.08 23.36
C LEU A 566 31.48 5.91 21.86
#